data_AF-A0A5E7VNM5-F1
#
_entry.id   AF-A0A5E7VNM5-F1
#
_cell.length_a   1.000
_cell.length_b   1.000
_cell.length_c   1.000
_cell.angle_alpha   90.00
_cell.angle_beta   90.00
_cell.angle_gamma   90.00
#
_symmetry.space_group_name_H-M   'P 1'
#
loop_
_entity.id
_entity.type
_entity.pdbx_description
1 polymer ?
#
loop_
_entity_poly.entity_id
_entity_poly.type
_entity_poly.pdbx_seq_one_letter_code
_entity_poly.pdbx_strand_id
1 'polypeptide(L)'
;MEVLGTVVDSGRGKVFGWIAKVSEAANSATFKHFPQLETQANADEPFEVSGRSNGMGTGNTYSCGPLNSSFTPERSKVYLVEFQFVGQGCEQHVYDVSRPDQRIAVTSKN
;
A
#
# COMPACT_ATOMS: atom_id res chain seq x y z
N MET A 1 14.52 -1.99 -9.36
CA MET A 1 13.13 -2.01 -8.89
C MET A 1 12.45 -0.75 -9.40
N GLU A 2 11.34 -0.89 -10.12
CA GLU A 2 10.57 0.24 -10.65
C GLU A 2 9.68 0.82 -9.53
N VAL A 3 9.54 2.14 -9.46
CA VAL A 3 8.66 2.80 -8.50
C VAL A 3 7.33 3.09 -9.16
N LEU A 4 6.29 2.34 -8.77
CA LEU A 4 4.94 2.49 -9.31
C LEU A 4 4.25 3.78 -8.84
N GLY A 5 4.68 4.37 -7.72
CA GLY A 5 4.16 5.64 -7.21
C GLY A 5 4.24 5.75 -5.69
N THR A 6 3.55 6.77 -5.16
CA THR A 6 3.43 7.02 -3.72
C THR A 6 1.98 6.90 -3.28
N VAL A 7 1.76 6.09 -2.24
CA VAL A 7 0.46 6.00 -1.56
C VAL A 7 0.40 7.00 -0.40
N VAL A 8 -0.74 7.65 -0.20
CA VAL A 8 -0.96 8.62 0.88
C VAL A 8 -2.11 8.21 1.80
N ASP A 9 -1.91 8.33 3.12
CA ASP A 9 -2.99 8.33 4.09
C ASP A 9 -3.58 9.74 4.17
N SER A 10 -4.85 9.89 3.82
CA SER A 10 -5.57 11.16 3.85
C SER A 10 -6.05 11.57 5.24
N GLY A 11 -5.87 10.72 6.25
CA GLY A 11 -6.45 10.87 7.59
C GLY A 11 -7.94 10.53 7.63
N ARG A 12 -8.46 9.82 6.62
CA ARG A 12 -9.85 9.37 6.58
C ARG A 12 -10.17 8.58 7.85
N GLY A 13 -11.19 9.01 8.58
CA GLY A 13 -11.56 8.40 9.88
C GLY A 13 -10.84 8.98 11.10
N LYS A 14 -9.80 9.82 10.93
CA LYS A 14 -9.15 10.60 12.01
C LYS A 14 -9.51 12.09 11.97
N VAL A 15 -9.74 12.65 10.78
CA VAL A 15 -10.18 14.03 10.58
C VAL A 15 -11.60 14.09 9.99
N PHE A 16 -12.24 15.26 10.07
CA PHE A 16 -13.53 15.47 9.42
C PHE A 16 -13.46 15.10 7.93
N GLY A 17 -14.48 14.40 7.44
CA GLY A 17 -14.45 13.82 6.09
C GLY A 17 -14.22 14.82 4.95
N TRP A 18 -14.59 16.09 5.13
CA TRP A 18 -14.32 17.14 4.14
C TRP A 18 -12.82 17.50 4.06
N ILE A 19 -12.10 17.48 5.19
CA ILE A 19 -10.67 17.75 5.25
C ILE A 19 -9.89 16.62 4.58
N ALA A 20 -10.27 15.38 4.86
CA ALA A 20 -9.67 14.21 4.21
C ALA A 20 -9.84 14.29 2.68
N LYS A 21 -11.02 14.66 2.19
CA LYS A 21 -11.28 14.82 0.74
C LYS A 21 -10.42 15.91 0.10
N VAL A 22 -10.23 17.05 0.77
CA VAL A 22 -9.37 18.14 0.27
C VAL A 22 -7.91 17.68 0.22
N SER A 23 -7.44 16.98 1.25
CA SER A 23 -6.08 16.40 1.29
C SER A 23 -5.87 15.38 0.16
N GLU A 24 -6.84 14.47 -0.08
CA GLU A 24 -6.82 13.51 -1.18
C GLU A 24 -6.73 14.21 -2.54
N ALA A 25 -7.62 15.20 -2.77
CA ALA A 25 -7.66 15.92 -4.04
C ALA A 25 -6.34 16.66 -4.32
N ALA A 26 -5.76 17.32 -3.31
CA ALA A 26 -4.48 18.01 -3.46
C ALA A 26 -3.32 17.03 -3.74
N ASN A 27 -3.24 15.93 -3.00
CA ASN A 27 -2.21 14.91 -3.19
C ASN A 27 -2.31 14.21 -4.55
N SER A 28 -3.52 13.84 -4.98
CA SER A 28 -3.72 13.13 -6.25
C SER A 28 -3.63 14.04 -7.47
N ALA A 29 -4.24 15.23 -7.45
CA ALA A 29 -4.25 16.12 -8.62
C ALA A 29 -2.91 16.85 -8.84
N THR A 30 -2.23 17.25 -7.75
CA THR A 30 -1.00 18.04 -7.86
C THR A 30 0.25 17.17 -7.78
N PHE A 31 0.30 16.22 -6.86
CA PHE A 31 1.50 15.41 -6.61
C PHE A 31 1.42 14.01 -7.23
N LYS A 32 0.29 13.64 -7.85
CA LYS A 32 0.03 12.28 -8.38
C LYS A 32 0.25 11.19 -7.32
N HIS A 33 -0.02 11.54 -6.07
CA HIS A 33 -0.02 10.62 -4.94
C HIS A 33 -1.45 10.10 -4.76
N PHE A 34 -1.63 8.80 -4.91
CA PHE A 34 -2.96 8.20 -4.91
C PHE A 34 -3.21 7.46 -3.60
N PRO A 35 -4.46 7.36 -3.12
CA PRO A 35 -4.76 6.57 -1.93
C PRO A 35 -4.52 5.07 -2.14
N GLN A 36 -4.42 4.62 -3.41
CA GLN A 36 -4.09 3.26 -3.81
C GLN A 36 -3.41 3.30 -5.18
N LEU A 37 -2.50 2.35 -5.43
CA LEU A 37 -1.91 2.12 -6.75
C LEU A 37 -2.38 0.77 -7.29
N GLU A 38 -2.70 0.74 -8.58
CA GLU A 38 -3.13 -0.47 -9.28
C GLU A 38 -2.16 -0.75 -10.43
N THR A 39 -1.80 -2.01 -10.60
CA THR A 39 -0.96 -2.48 -11.71
C THR A 39 -1.39 -3.88 -12.12
N GLN A 40 -1.12 -4.24 -13.38
CA GLN A 40 -1.36 -5.60 -13.86
C GLN A 40 -0.15 -6.48 -13.53
N ALA A 41 -0.42 -7.67 -13.02
CA ALA A 41 0.59 -8.69 -12.80
C ALA A 41 0.39 -9.83 -13.81
N ASN A 42 1.48 -10.39 -14.31
CA ASN A 42 1.44 -11.60 -15.13
C ASN A 42 1.09 -12.79 -14.25
N ALA A 43 0.09 -13.57 -14.65
CA ALA A 43 -0.23 -14.80 -13.97
C ALA A 43 0.94 -15.78 -14.05
N ASP A 44 1.11 -16.58 -12.99
CA ASP A 44 2.10 -17.66 -12.88
C ASP A 44 3.58 -17.20 -12.85
N GLU A 45 3.82 -15.88 -12.83
CA GLU A 45 5.15 -15.28 -12.68
C GLU A 45 5.35 -14.68 -11.28
N PRO A 46 6.52 -14.82 -10.64
CA PRO A 46 6.77 -14.16 -9.36
C PRO A 46 6.63 -12.64 -9.48
N PHE A 47 5.84 -12.06 -8.58
CA PHE A 47 5.60 -10.64 -8.46
C PHE A 47 6.16 -10.14 -7.12
N GLU A 48 7.04 -9.15 -7.16
CA GLU A 48 7.68 -8.59 -5.96
C GLU A 48 7.18 -7.17 -5.72
N VAL A 49 6.76 -6.90 -4.48
CA VAL A 49 6.32 -5.58 -4.03
C VAL A 49 7.19 -5.13 -2.87
N SER A 50 7.73 -3.92 -2.95
CA SER A 50 8.51 -3.30 -1.89
C SER A 50 7.81 -2.05 -1.35
N GLY A 51 7.51 -2.07 -0.05
CA GLY A 51 6.91 -0.95 0.67
C GLY A 51 7.95 -0.24 1.53
N ARG A 52 8.01 1.09 1.41
CA ARG A 52 8.85 1.94 2.27
C ARG A 52 8.11 3.22 2.62
N SER A 53 8.26 3.66 3.86
CA SER A 53 7.80 4.96 4.30
C SER A 53 8.90 5.71 5.03
N ASN A 54 8.99 7.01 4.79
CA ASN A 54 9.84 7.91 5.54
C ASN A 54 9.12 9.25 5.71
N GLY A 55 9.32 9.89 6.85
CA GLY A 55 8.69 11.17 7.11
C GLY A 55 9.34 11.93 8.26
N MET A 56 8.84 13.13 8.48
CA MET A 56 9.25 14.00 9.56
C MET A 56 8.05 14.16 10.50
N GLY A 57 8.16 13.62 11.70
CA GLY A 57 7.21 13.85 12.78
C GLY A 57 7.53 15.13 13.56
N THR A 58 6.72 15.44 14.57
CA THR A 58 7.00 16.52 15.53
C THR A 58 8.23 16.19 16.37
N GLY A 59 9.41 16.55 15.85
CA GLY A 59 10.69 16.47 16.55
C GLY A 59 11.62 15.32 16.11
N ASN A 60 11.15 14.34 15.34
CA ASN A 60 11.96 13.20 14.89
C ASN A 60 11.68 12.82 13.43
N THR A 61 12.68 12.27 12.74
CA THR A 61 12.48 11.55 11.49
C THR A 61 12.09 10.11 11.79
N TYR A 62 11.18 9.55 10.99
CA TYR A 62 10.87 8.12 11.05
C TYR A 62 11.12 7.47 9.69
N SER A 63 11.51 6.20 9.73
CA SER A 63 11.71 5.39 8.54
C SER A 63 11.18 3.99 8.83
N CYS A 64 10.45 3.41 7.88
CA CYS A 64 9.96 2.05 7.97
C CYS A 64 10.07 1.34 6.63
N GLY A 65 10.57 0.11 6.65
CA GLY A 65 10.94 -0.65 5.45
C GLY A 65 12.38 -0.38 4.97
N PRO A 66 12.77 -0.88 3.78
CA PRO A 66 11.90 -1.57 2.82
C PRO A 66 11.40 -2.93 3.36
N LEU A 67 10.12 -3.20 3.16
CA LEU A 67 9.52 -4.52 3.35
C LEU A 67 9.22 -5.10 1.98
N ASN A 68 9.72 -6.30 1.71
CA ASN A 68 9.51 -6.97 0.44
C ASN A 68 8.52 -8.11 0.63
N SER A 69 7.63 -8.29 -0.33
CA SER A 69 6.77 -9.46 -0.42
C SER A 69 6.81 -9.98 -1.84
N SER A 70 7.23 -11.23 -1.99
CA SER A 70 7.19 -11.93 -3.27
C SER A 70 6.11 -13.02 -3.23
N PHE A 71 5.24 -13.02 -4.23
CA PHE A 71 4.18 -14.01 -4.40
C PHE A 71 3.93 -14.28 -5.89
N THR A 72 3.25 -15.37 -6.21
CA THR A 72 2.89 -15.71 -7.59
C THR A 72 1.38 -15.49 -7.77
N PRO A 73 0.95 -14.49 -8.55
CA PRO A 73 -0.46 -14.26 -8.79
C PRO A 73 -1.02 -15.31 -9.75
N GLU A 74 -2.24 -15.74 -9.50
CA GLU A 74 -2.98 -16.67 -10.35
C GLU A 74 -3.86 -15.92 -11.35
N ARG A 75 -4.22 -16.60 -12.43
CA ARG A 75 -5.09 -16.02 -13.46
C ARG A 75 -6.45 -15.60 -12.89
N SER A 76 -6.93 -14.43 -13.33
CA SER A 76 -8.24 -13.88 -12.94
C SER A 76 -8.40 -13.63 -11.43
N LYS A 77 -7.28 -13.46 -10.72
CA LYS A 77 -7.26 -13.04 -9.32
C LYS A 77 -6.91 -11.57 -9.18
N VAL A 78 -7.39 -10.97 -8.09
CA VAL A 78 -7.05 -9.62 -7.66
C VAL A 78 -6.38 -9.71 -6.30
N TYR A 79 -5.22 -9.08 -6.17
CA TYR A 79 -4.44 -9.07 -4.94
C TYR A 79 -4.36 -7.67 -4.35
N LEU A 80 -4.46 -7.60 -3.03
CA LEU A 80 -4.25 -6.38 -2.26
C LEU A 80 -2.97 -6.53 -1.46
N VAL A 81 -2.03 -5.62 -1.66
CA VAL A 81 -0.83 -5.51 -0.83
C VAL A 81 -1.02 -4.33 0.12
N GLU A 82 -1.11 -4.61 1.42
CA GLU A 82 -1.29 -3.60 2.45
C GLU A 82 0.04 -3.38 3.20
N PHE A 83 0.52 -2.13 3.21
CA PHE A 83 1.60 -1.68 4.08
C PHE A 83 0.99 -0.98 5.30
N GLN A 84 1.21 -1.52 6.49
CA GLN A 84 0.59 -1.04 7.72
C GLN A 84 1.64 -0.66 8.75
N PHE A 85 1.38 0.41 9.53
CA PHE A 85 2.17 0.73 10.71
C PHE A 85 1.62 -0.03 11.92
N VAL A 86 2.47 -0.82 12.58
CA VAL A 86 2.11 -1.62 13.76
C VAL A 86 3.03 -1.24 14.90
N GLY A 87 2.49 -0.55 15.91
CA GLY A 87 3.27 -0.03 17.03
C GLY A 87 4.32 0.99 16.58
N GLN A 88 5.60 0.66 16.75
CA GLN A 88 6.74 1.46 16.28
C GLN A 88 7.33 0.95 14.95
N GLY A 89 6.81 -0.16 14.42
CA GLY A 89 7.26 -0.78 13.18
C GLY A 89 6.22 -0.69 12.06
N CYS A 90 6.47 -1.45 11.00
CA CYS A 90 5.55 -1.64 9.89
C CYS A 90 5.58 -3.10 9.46
N GLU A 91 4.50 -3.50 8.82
CA GLU A 91 4.32 -4.81 8.23
C GLU A 91 3.77 -4.65 6.81
N GLN A 92 4.02 -5.65 5.97
CA GLN A 92 3.47 -5.75 4.63
C GLN A 92 2.76 -7.09 4.50
N HIS A 93 1.50 -7.05 4.07
CA HIS A 93 0.65 -8.23 3.94
C HIS A 93 0.08 -8.31 2.54
N VAL A 94 0.01 -9.52 1.98
CA VAL A 94 -0.58 -9.79 0.67
C VAL A 94 -1.86 -10.59 0.86
N TYR A 95 -2.95 -10.13 0.25
CA TYR A 95 -4.26 -10.78 0.32
C TYR A 95 -4.82 -11.05 -1.08
N ASP A 96 -5.44 -12.21 -1.28
CA ASP A 96 -6.39 -12.44 -2.38
C ASP A 96 -7.72 -11.80 -1.99
N VAL A 97 -8.16 -10.84 -2.81
CA VAL A 97 -9.41 -10.07 -2.67
C VAL A 97 -10.31 -10.23 -3.89
N SER A 98 -10.13 -11.31 -4.66
CA SER A 98 -10.94 -11.60 -5.85
C SER A 98 -12.42 -11.76 -5.55
N ARG A 99 -12.76 -12.08 -4.30
CA ARG A 99 -14.12 -12.02 -3.77
C ARG A 99 -14.23 -10.81 -2.84
N PRO A 100 -15.20 -9.90 -3.07
CA PRO A 100 -15.25 -8.60 -2.42
C PRO A 100 -15.43 -8.65 -0.89
N ASP A 101 -15.98 -9.74 -0.37
CA ASP A 101 -16.22 -10.01 1.04
C ASP A 101 -15.11 -10.84 1.71
N GLN A 102 -14.02 -11.13 0.99
CA GLN A 102 -12.96 -12.01 1.47
C GLN A 102 -11.58 -11.37 1.36
N ARG A 103 -10.80 -11.56 2.41
CA ARG A 103 -9.37 -11.24 2.46
C ARG A 103 -8.63 -12.49 2.88
N ILE A 104 -8.13 -13.23 1.90
CA ILE A 104 -7.42 -14.49 2.15
C ILE A 104 -5.94 -14.18 2.14
N ALA A 105 -5.25 -14.42 3.26
CA ALA A 105 -3.81 -14.20 3.35
C ALA A 105 -3.07 -15.08 2.33
N VAL A 106 -2.22 -14.46 1.51
CA VAL A 106 -1.35 -15.15 0.56
C VAL A 106 -0.01 -15.36 1.24
N THR A 107 0.52 -16.58 1.15
CA THR A 107 1.88 -16.85 1.60
C THR A 107 2.86 -16.11 0.70
N SER A 108 3.44 -15.02 1.20
CA SER A 108 4.57 -14.33 0.56
C SER A 108 5.89 -14.77 1.19
N LYS A 109 6.96 -14.80 0.38
CA LYS A 109 8.33 -14.87 0.91
C LYS A 109 8.78 -13.45 1.25
N ASN A 110 9.33 -13.29 2.45
CA ASN A 110 9.96 -12.05 2.94
C ASN A 110 11.46 -12.05 2.65
#